data_AF-A0A7S2P9U2-F1
#
_entry.id   AF-A0A7S2P9U2-F1
#
_cell.length_a   1.000
_cell.length_b   1.000
_cell.length_c   1.000
_cell.angle_alpha   90.00
_cell.angle_beta   90.00
_cell.angle_gamma   90.00
#
_symmetry.space_group_name_H-M   'P 1'
#
loop_
_entity.id
_entity.type
_entity.pdbx_description
1 polymer ?
#
loop_
_entity_poly.entity_id
_entity_poly.type
_entity_poly.pdbx_seq_one_letter_code
_entity_poly.pdbx_strand_id
1 'polypeptide(L)'
;AACEERFLCGALDTLFEQCLQAMDCKMNKEMQIMTMANHDDQVAVFMQQMIPHHMNAVNMARTILKLVPHDEIAHAMDEEGLVGILYRIVNSQMYQVHEFRNYLGGKGLLAPVNDVGGGRRAGLASAAAAVALFLAAGRSW
;
A
#
# COMPACT_ATOMS: atom_id res chain seq x y z
N ALA A 1 -3.73 -2.51 -20.01
CA ALA A 1 -3.10 -3.27 -18.92
C ALA A 1 -3.43 -2.59 -17.59
N ALA A 2 -3.40 -3.30 -16.45
CA ALA A 2 -3.72 -2.70 -15.15
C ALA A 2 -2.67 -1.68 -14.66
N CYS A 3 -1.53 -1.57 -15.35
CA CYS A 3 -0.48 -0.58 -15.16
C CYS A 3 -0.08 0.03 -16.51
N GLU A 4 0.10 1.34 -16.57
CA GLU A 4 0.68 2.02 -17.75
C GLU A 4 2.16 2.36 -17.52
N GLU A 5 2.55 2.52 -16.25
CA GLU A 5 3.91 2.82 -15.83
C GLU A 5 4.84 1.61 -15.98
N ARG A 6 6.08 1.89 -16.37
CA ARG A 6 7.12 0.87 -16.58
C ARG A 6 8.22 1.04 -15.52
N PHE A 7 8.47 -0.01 -14.73
CA PHE A 7 9.44 0.01 -13.63
C PHE A 7 10.71 -0.80 -13.97
N LEU A 8 10.59 -1.89 -14.73
CA LEU A 8 11.73 -2.71 -15.16
C LEU A 8 12.06 -2.46 -16.64
N CYS A 9 13.28 -2.11 -17.01
CA CYS A 9 13.67 -2.01 -18.42
C CYS A 9 13.81 -3.40 -19.09
N GLY A 10 13.75 -3.48 -20.43
CA GLY A 10 13.93 -4.74 -21.18
C GLY A 10 12.64 -5.53 -21.45
N ALA A 11 12.77 -6.80 -21.85
CA ALA A 11 11.62 -7.70 -21.96
C ALA A 11 11.20 -8.21 -20.56
N LEU A 12 9.93 -8.61 -20.38
CA LEU A 12 9.42 -9.21 -19.14
C LEU A 12 9.02 -10.66 -19.42
N ASP A 13 10.00 -11.47 -19.77
CA ASP A 13 9.77 -12.80 -20.32
C ASP A 13 9.60 -13.86 -19.23
N THR A 14 10.05 -13.55 -18.00
CA THR A 14 9.96 -14.44 -16.86
C THR A 14 8.81 -14.06 -15.92
N LEU A 15 8.31 -15.06 -15.18
CA LEU A 15 7.34 -14.84 -14.12
C LEU A 15 7.88 -13.87 -13.05
N PHE A 16 9.17 -13.93 -12.76
CA PHE A 16 9.81 -13.04 -11.78
C PHE A 16 9.69 -11.57 -12.19
N GLU A 17 10.09 -11.24 -13.43
CA GLU A 17 10.02 -9.88 -13.96
C GLU A 17 8.59 -9.36 -14.04
N GLN A 18 7.65 -10.20 -14.47
CA GLN A 18 6.22 -9.87 -14.52
C GLN A 18 5.65 -9.61 -13.12
N CYS A 19 6.04 -10.42 -12.13
CA CYS A 19 5.65 -10.21 -10.73
C CYS A 19 6.23 -8.89 -10.20
N LEU A 20 7.52 -8.62 -10.40
CA LEU A 20 8.13 -7.36 -9.95
C LEU A 20 7.43 -6.15 -10.55
N GLN A 21 7.21 -6.14 -11.88
CA GLN A 21 6.51 -5.06 -12.56
C GLN A 21 5.09 -4.83 -12.01
N ALA A 22 4.35 -5.91 -11.70
CA ALA A 22 3.00 -5.80 -11.16
C ALA A 22 2.99 -5.27 -9.71
N MET A 23 3.95 -5.69 -8.88
CA MET A 23 4.06 -5.25 -7.49
C MET A 23 4.49 -3.79 -7.39
N ASP A 24 5.46 -3.36 -8.19
CA ASP A 24 5.89 -1.95 -8.26
C ASP A 24 4.78 -1.05 -8.76
N CYS A 25 3.98 -1.53 -9.72
CA CYS A 25 2.78 -0.82 -10.14
C CYS A 25 1.78 -0.62 -9.01
N LYS A 26 1.49 -1.69 -8.26
CA LYS A 26 0.58 -1.64 -7.12
C LYS A 26 1.09 -0.64 -6.08
N MET A 27 2.39 -0.67 -5.78
CA MET A 27 3.03 0.29 -4.88
C MET A 27 2.85 1.73 -5.39
N ASN A 28 3.14 1.99 -6.66
CA ASN A 28 2.99 3.33 -7.25
C ASN A 28 1.57 3.87 -7.08
N LYS A 29 0.56 3.05 -7.35
CA LYS A 29 -0.85 3.46 -7.18
C LYS A 29 -1.24 3.64 -5.73
N GLU A 30 -0.86 2.72 -4.85
CA GLU A 30 -1.26 2.76 -3.44
C GLU A 30 -0.49 3.80 -2.62
N MET A 31 0.71 4.20 -3.05
CA MET A 31 1.47 5.29 -2.41
C MET A 31 0.95 6.69 -2.80
N GLN A 32 0.03 6.80 -3.75
CA GLN A 32 -0.62 8.07 -4.08
C GLN A 32 -1.66 8.41 -3.01
N ILE A 33 -1.23 9.16 -2.00
CA ILE A 33 -2.09 9.63 -0.92
C ILE A 33 -2.33 11.13 -1.07
N MET A 34 -3.54 11.57 -0.74
CA MET A 34 -3.86 12.99 -0.66
C MET A 34 -3.30 13.57 0.63
N THR A 35 -2.49 14.63 0.52
CA THR A 35 -2.14 15.44 1.68
C THR A 35 -3.35 16.27 2.12
N MET A 36 -3.45 16.57 3.41
CA MET A 36 -4.48 17.48 3.91
C MET A 36 -4.12 18.93 3.55
N ALA A 37 -5.11 19.77 3.25
CA ALA A 37 -4.92 21.15 2.81
C ALA A 37 -4.19 22.04 3.83
N ASN A 38 -4.21 21.67 5.11
CA ASN A 38 -3.49 22.35 6.20
C ASN A 38 -2.12 21.71 6.52
N HIS A 39 -1.73 20.61 5.87
CA HIS A 39 -0.47 19.88 6.12
C HIS A 39 -0.29 19.36 7.56
N ASP A 40 -1.37 19.31 8.36
CA ASP A 40 -1.27 19.10 9.82
C ASP A 40 -0.95 17.67 10.26
N ASP A 41 -0.89 16.69 9.35
CA ASP A 41 -0.55 15.30 9.73
C ASP A 41 0.49 14.66 8.80
N GLN A 42 1.68 15.25 8.77
CA GLN A 42 2.84 14.73 8.04
C GLN A 42 3.20 13.29 8.47
N VAL A 43 2.98 12.97 9.75
CA VAL A 43 3.24 11.63 10.29
C VAL A 43 2.24 10.61 9.74
N ALA A 44 0.95 10.94 9.68
CA ALA A 44 -0.03 10.07 9.05
C ALA A 44 0.23 9.89 7.56
N VAL A 45 0.59 10.94 6.83
CA VAL A 45 0.94 10.83 5.40
C VAL A 45 2.13 9.89 5.20
N PHE A 46 3.19 10.04 6.01
CA PHE A 46 4.33 9.12 6.00
C PHE A 46 3.90 7.67 6.23
N MET A 47 3.10 7.40 7.27
CA MET A 47 2.65 6.05 7.59
C MET A 47 1.71 5.47 6.52
N GLN A 48 0.85 6.29 5.94
CA GLN A 48 -0.05 5.90 4.85
C GLN A 48 0.72 5.49 3.60
N GLN A 49 1.81 6.21 3.25
CA GLN A 49 2.70 5.82 2.14
C GLN A 49 3.57 4.61 2.49
N MET A 50 4.04 4.52 3.74
CA MET A 50 4.98 3.49 4.14
C MET A 50 4.33 2.10 4.23
N ILE A 51 3.01 2.03 4.44
CA ILE A 51 2.27 0.75 4.40
C ILE A 51 2.41 0.06 3.03
N PRO A 52 1.97 0.64 1.89
CA PRO A 52 2.13 0.01 0.58
C PRO A 52 3.59 -0.14 0.16
N HIS A 53 4.48 0.79 0.54
CA HIS A 53 5.93 0.64 0.31
C HIS A 53 6.47 -0.63 0.99
N HIS A 54 6.19 -0.83 2.27
CA HIS A 54 6.62 -2.01 3.01
C HIS A 54 5.95 -3.29 2.52
N MET A 55 4.67 -3.24 2.17
CA MET A 55 3.99 -4.39 1.56
C MET A 55 4.64 -4.78 0.22
N ASN A 56 5.12 -3.83 -0.58
CA ASN A 56 5.87 -4.13 -1.81
C ASN A 56 7.18 -4.87 -1.49
N ALA A 57 7.99 -4.35 -0.57
CA ALA A 57 9.25 -4.98 -0.16
C ALA A 57 9.06 -6.40 0.40
N VAL A 58 8.03 -6.61 1.22
CA VAL A 58 7.64 -7.95 1.72
C VAL A 58 7.31 -8.89 0.56
N ASN A 59 6.55 -8.42 -0.43
CA ASN A 59 6.17 -9.26 -1.57
C ASN A 59 7.36 -9.55 -2.49
N MET A 60 8.27 -8.61 -2.71
CA MET A 60 9.53 -8.84 -3.43
C MET A 60 10.38 -9.90 -2.72
N ALA A 61 10.54 -9.79 -1.39
CA ALA A 61 11.29 -10.77 -0.60
C ALA A 61 10.65 -12.17 -0.64
N ARG A 62 9.31 -12.25 -0.57
CA ARG A 62 8.60 -13.52 -0.75
C ARG A 62 8.71 -14.08 -2.17
N THR A 63 8.76 -13.22 -3.17
CA THR A 63 8.86 -13.62 -4.58
C THR A 63 10.18 -14.30 -4.85
N ILE A 64 11.30 -13.72 -4.41
CA ILE A 64 12.61 -14.36 -4.58
C ILE A 64 12.71 -15.67 -3.80
N LEU A 65 12.23 -15.72 -2.54
CA LEU A 65 12.17 -16.96 -1.74
C LEU A 65 11.32 -18.07 -2.39
N LYS A 66 10.39 -17.71 -3.28
CA LYS A 66 9.48 -18.66 -3.93
C LYS A 66 9.95 -19.10 -5.31
N LEU A 67 10.57 -18.19 -6.08
CA LEU A 67 10.87 -18.42 -7.49
C LEU A 67 12.32 -18.80 -7.75
N VAL A 68 13.24 -18.46 -6.84
CA VAL A 68 14.67 -18.78 -6.98
C VAL A 68 14.99 -19.99 -6.10
N PRO A 69 15.77 -20.98 -6.58
CA PRO A 69 16.23 -22.09 -5.77
C PRO A 69 16.92 -21.61 -4.48
N HIS A 70 16.62 -22.26 -3.36
CA HIS A 70 17.10 -21.81 -2.06
C HIS A 70 18.64 -21.84 -1.96
N ASP A 71 19.28 -22.83 -2.58
CA ASP A 71 20.73 -22.92 -2.68
C ASP A 71 21.32 -21.72 -3.44
N GLU A 72 20.73 -21.31 -4.55
CA GLU A 72 21.17 -20.11 -5.28
C GLU A 72 21.09 -18.85 -4.39
N ILE A 73 19.99 -18.66 -3.66
CA ILE A 73 19.85 -17.54 -2.70
C ILE A 73 20.90 -17.64 -1.58
N ALA A 74 21.13 -18.84 -1.05
CA ALA A 74 22.08 -19.05 0.05
C ALA A 74 23.53 -18.77 -0.35
N HIS A 75 23.90 -19.00 -1.62
CA HIS A 75 25.23 -18.72 -2.14
C HIS A 75 25.39 -17.30 -2.71
N ALA A 76 24.32 -16.49 -2.74
CA ALA A 76 24.37 -15.14 -3.30
C ALA A 76 25.16 -14.13 -2.45
N MET A 77 25.32 -14.39 -1.15
CA MET A 77 26.07 -13.56 -0.21
C MET A 77 26.75 -14.44 0.84
N ASP A 78 27.94 -14.03 1.30
CA ASP A 78 28.72 -14.74 2.32
C ASP A 78 28.10 -14.61 3.73
N GLU A 79 28.72 -13.86 4.64
CA GLU A 79 28.28 -13.75 6.04
C GLU A 79 26.89 -13.08 6.17
N GLU A 80 26.12 -13.54 7.16
CA GLU A 80 24.67 -13.32 7.36
C GLU A 80 23.70 -13.93 6.32
N GLY A 81 24.13 -14.12 5.07
CA GLY A 81 23.37 -14.77 3.98
C GLY A 81 22.11 -14.03 3.52
N LEU A 82 21.88 -13.99 2.20
CA LEU A 82 20.71 -13.32 1.62
C LEU A 82 19.38 -13.90 2.14
N VAL A 83 19.33 -15.21 2.41
CA VAL A 83 18.17 -15.88 3.03
C VAL A 83 17.76 -15.20 4.34
N GLY A 84 18.74 -14.89 5.20
CA GLY A 84 18.50 -14.21 6.47
C GLY A 84 17.93 -12.80 6.28
N ILE A 85 18.50 -12.04 5.34
CA ILE A 85 18.01 -10.70 4.96
C ILE A 85 16.54 -10.76 4.50
N LEU A 86 16.20 -11.72 3.64
CA LEU A 86 14.84 -11.86 3.10
C LEU A 86 13.80 -12.15 4.19
N TYR A 87 14.10 -13.08 5.11
CA TYR A 87 13.21 -13.33 6.24
C TYR A 87 13.13 -12.14 7.20
N ARG A 88 14.21 -11.39 7.42
CA ARG A 88 14.17 -10.14 8.20
C ARG A 88 13.32 -9.08 7.52
N ILE A 89 13.39 -8.92 6.20
CA ILE A 89 12.52 -8.00 5.46
C ILE A 89 11.06 -8.39 5.67
N VAL A 90 10.71 -9.66 5.48
CA VAL A 90 9.33 -10.14 5.66
C VAL A 90 8.85 -9.87 7.08
N ASN A 91 9.63 -10.21 8.11
CA ASN A 91 9.20 -10.10 9.49
C ASN A 91 9.15 -8.65 9.97
N SER A 92 10.23 -7.89 9.78
CA SER A 92 10.35 -6.53 10.29
C SER A 92 9.39 -5.57 9.59
N GLN A 93 9.24 -5.68 8.25
CA GLN A 93 8.36 -4.77 7.53
C GLN A 93 6.88 -5.12 7.73
N MET A 94 6.52 -6.39 7.92
CA MET A 94 5.16 -6.77 8.33
C MET A 94 4.82 -6.25 9.74
N TYR A 95 5.78 -6.31 10.67
CA TYR A 95 5.62 -5.70 12.00
C TYR A 95 5.39 -4.18 11.90
N GLN A 96 6.22 -3.48 11.13
CA GLN A 96 6.07 -2.03 10.93
C GLN A 96 4.73 -1.66 10.29
N VAL A 97 4.27 -2.44 9.30
CA VAL A 97 2.93 -2.27 8.72
C VAL A 97 1.84 -2.39 9.78
N HIS A 98 1.95 -3.34 10.70
CA HIS A 98 0.99 -3.48 11.80
C HIS A 98 1.00 -2.24 12.71
N GLU A 99 2.18 -1.78 13.13
CA GLU A 99 2.34 -0.60 13.98
C GLU A 99 1.77 0.67 13.32
N PHE A 100 2.02 0.87 12.03
CA PHE A 100 1.46 2.01 11.28
C PHE A 100 -0.06 1.94 11.18
N ARG A 101 -0.62 0.74 10.94
CA ARG A 101 -2.07 0.55 10.93
C ARG A 101 -2.69 0.83 12.30
N ASN A 102 -2.04 0.43 13.39
CA ASN A 102 -2.49 0.70 14.74
C ASN A 102 -2.52 2.21 15.03
N TYR A 103 -1.44 2.93 14.68
CA TYR A 103 -1.37 4.39 14.82
C TYR A 103 -2.48 5.10 14.04
N LEU A 104 -2.66 4.75 12.76
CA LEU A 104 -3.69 5.35 11.91
C LEU A 104 -5.09 5.00 12.38
N GLY A 105 -5.33 3.75 12.81
CA GLY A 105 -6.60 3.29 13.36
C GLY A 105 -7.00 4.05 14.61
N GLY A 106 -6.05 4.26 15.54
CA GLY A 106 -6.28 5.05 16.76
C GLY A 106 -6.66 6.52 16.49
N LYS A 107 -6.34 7.04 15.30
CA LYS A 107 -6.70 8.39 14.84
C LYS A 107 -7.91 8.43 13.90
N GLY A 108 -8.47 7.28 13.52
CA GLY A 108 -9.53 7.21 12.50
C GLY A 108 -9.06 7.56 11.08
N LEU A 109 -7.75 7.43 10.80
CA LEU A 109 -7.10 7.78 9.52
C LEU A 109 -6.74 6.55 8.68
N LEU A 110 -7.17 5.36 9.10
CA LEU A 110 -6.94 4.14 8.34
C LEU A 110 -7.87 4.11 7.14
N ALA A 111 -7.29 4.01 5.93
CA ALA A 111 -8.07 3.86 4.71
C ALA A 111 -8.93 2.57 4.79
N PRO A 112 -10.19 2.59 4.34
CA PRO A 112 -11.02 1.40 4.29
C PRO A 112 -10.38 0.33 3.38
N VAL A 113 -10.49 -0.93 3.78
CA VAL A 113 -9.79 -2.10 3.19
C VAL A 113 -10.16 -2.37 1.71
N ASN A 114 -11.09 -1.61 1.12
CA ASN A 114 -11.71 -1.92 -0.18
C ASN A 114 -11.30 -1.03 -1.36
N ASP A 115 -10.37 -0.08 -1.20
CA ASP A 115 -10.00 0.83 -2.31
C ASP A 115 -8.63 0.51 -2.96
N VAL A 116 -8.16 -0.74 -2.83
CA VAL A 116 -7.06 -1.26 -3.66
C VAL A 116 -7.62 -1.60 -5.04
N GLY A 117 -7.91 -0.56 -5.83
CA GLY A 117 -8.31 -0.73 -7.23
C GLY A 117 -9.53 0.08 -7.65
N GLY A 118 -9.35 1.38 -7.82
CA GLY A 118 -10.12 2.18 -8.78
C GLY A 118 -11.52 2.63 -8.36
N GLY A 119 -11.68 3.95 -8.23
CA GLY A 119 -12.97 4.60 -8.44
C GLY A 119 -13.47 5.48 -7.29
N ARG A 120 -13.18 6.79 -7.41
CA ARG A 120 -13.92 7.95 -6.87
C ARG A 120 -14.81 7.70 -5.65
N ARG A 121 -14.44 8.32 -4.52
CA ARG A 121 -15.42 8.97 -3.65
C ARG A 121 -15.15 10.46 -3.60
N ALA A 122 -15.90 11.17 -4.44
CA ALA A 122 -16.18 12.57 -4.23
C ALA A 122 -16.89 12.75 -2.88
N GLY A 123 -16.46 13.73 -2.10
CA GLY A 123 -17.28 14.43 -1.13
C GLY A 123 -17.73 13.64 0.10
N LEU A 124 -16.90 13.64 1.14
CA LEU A 124 -17.41 13.69 2.51
C LEU A 124 -17.84 15.12 2.80
N ALA A 125 -18.99 15.53 2.22
CA ALA A 125 -19.77 16.60 2.81
C ALA A 125 -20.42 16.02 4.07
N SER A 126 -20.05 16.60 5.22
CA SER A 126 -20.57 16.29 6.55
C SER A 126 -22.08 16.02 6.56
N ALA A 127 -22.47 14.91 7.20
CA ALA A 127 -23.86 14.49 7.41
C ALA A 127 -24.70 15.48 8.28
N ALA A 128 -24.17 16.65 8.64
CA ALA A 128 -24.88 17.67 9.40
C ALA A 128 -25.89 18.50 8.56
N ALA A 129 -25.81 18.48 7.22
CA ALA A 129 -26.66 19.35 6.38
C ALA A 129 -28.02 18.72 5.97
N ALA A 130 -28.18 17.40 6.06
CA ALA A 130 -29.38 16.71 5.57
C ALA A 130 -30.58 16.77 6.54
N VAL A 131 -30.36 17.05 7.82
CA VAL A 131 -31.44 17.17 8.81
C VAL A 131 -32.09 18.56 8.79
N ALA A 132 -31.39 19.59 8.29
CA ALA A 132 -31.91 20.96 8.23
C ALA A 132 -32.88 21.21 7.05
N LEU A 133 -32.81 20.42 5.97
CA LEU A 133 -33.72 20.60 4.82
C LEU A 133 -35.06 19.88 4.98
N PHE A 134 -35.15 18.83 5.80
CA PHE A 134 -36.37 18.04 5.95
C PHE A 134 -37.38 18.60 6.95
N LEU A 135 -36.98 19.57 7.77
CA LEU A 135 -37.87 20.26 8.73
C LEU A 135 -38.42 21.60 8.21
N ALA A 136 -37.94 22.10 7.06
CA ALA A 136 -38.35 23.40 6.51
C ALA A 136 -39.36 23.31 5.35
N ALA A 137 -39.58 22.14 4.75
CA ALA A 137 -40.54 21.96 3.66
C ALA A 137 -41.78 21.19 4.15
N GLY A 138 -42.63 21.88 4.92
CA GLY A 138 -43.97 21.40 5.20
C GLY A 138 -44.76 21.25 3.90
N ARG A 139 -45.05 20.01 3.50
CA ARG A 139 -46.13 19.67 2.58
C ARG A 139 -46.45 18.19 2.69
N SER A 140 -47.67 17.93 3.15
CA SER A 140 -48.42 16.70 2.92
C SER A 140 -48.43 16.38 1.43
N TRP A 141 -48.08 15.17 1.02
CA TRP A 141 -48.93 14.00 0.74
C TRP A 141 -48.01 12.82 0.41
#